data_AF-A0A529SGN8-F1
#
_entry.id   AF-A0A529SGN8-F1
#
_cell.length_a   1.000
_cell.length_b   1.000
_cell.length_c   1.000
_cell.angle_alpha   90.00
_cell.angle_beta   90.00
_cell.angle_gamma   90.00
#
_symmetry.space_group_name_H-M   'P 1'
#
loop_
_entity.id
_entity.type
_entity.pdbx_description
1 polymer ?
#
loop_
_entity_poly.entity_id
_entity_poly.type
_entity_poly.pdbx_seq_one_letter_code
_entity_poly.pdbx_strand_id
1 'polypeptide(L)'
;RLSQFTLKLFRRLKETFGADADIGFREGGYLILAGEAGLPILKANHETQVAEGADIAFEDAGQLARRFPWLSVEGISAGAYGRSGEGWFDAHALLTLFRKALRDRKIDFITASATGISREGNRVTAVSLD
;
A
#
# COMPACT_ATOMS: atom_id res chain seq x y z
N ARG A 1 -0.18 -4.83 -9.38
CA ARG A 1 1.27 -5.20 -9.41
C ARG A 1 2.18 -4.31 -8.55
N LEU A 2 2.06 -2.98 -8.57
CA LEU A 2 2.94 -2.08 -7.79
C LEU A 2 2.90 -2.39 -6.28
N SER A 3 1.71 -2.60 -5.72
CA SER A 3 1.56 -2.94 -4.29
C SER A 3 2.26 -4.25 -3.91
N GLN A 4 2.20 -5.27 -4.78
CA GLN A 4 2.89 -6.55 -4.57
C GLN A 4 4.42 -6.40 -4.61
N PHE A 5 4.94 -5.49 -5.44
CA PHE A 5 6.36 -5.17 -5.43
C PHE A 5 6.78 -4.51 -4.12
N THR A 6 6.04 -3.52 -3.64
CA THR A 6 6.30 -2.85 -2.36
C THR A 6 6.21 -3.83 -1.18
N LEU A 7 5.22 -4.72 -1.17
CA LEU A 7 5.09 -5.76 -0.14
C LEU A 7 6.32 -6.67 -0.09
N LYS A 8 6.89 -7.05 -1.24
CA LYS A 8 8.13 -7.85 -1.29
C LYS A 8 9.31 -7.10 -0.66
N LEU A 9 9.40 -5.78 -0.85
CA LEU A 9 10.39 -4.96 -0.16
C LEU A 9 10.14 -4.94 1.36
N PHE A 10 8.89 -4.78 1.81
CA PHE A 10 8.55 -4.76 3.23
C PHE A 10 8.95 -6.05 3.95
N ARG A 11 8.75 -7.20 3.30
CA ARG A 11 9.17 -8.51 3.83
C ARG A 11 10.69 -8.69 3.88
N ARG A 12 11.45 -7.87 3.15
CA ARG A 12 12.91 -7.94 3.01
C ARG A 12 13.63 -6.69 3.50
N LEU A 13 13.00 -5.90 4.37
CA LEU A 13 13.58 -4.64 4.86
C LEU A 13 14.93 -4.87 5.54
N LYS A 14 15.04 -5.91 6.37
CA LYS A 14 16.28 -6.20 7.10
C LYS A 14 17.43 -6.61 6.18
N GLU A 15 17.13 -7.39 5.13
CA GLU A 15 18.11 -7.75 4.10
C GLU A 15 18.56 -6.52 3.29
N THR A 16 17.63 -5.59 3.04
CA THR A 16 17.85 -4.45 2.13
C THR A 16 18.50 -3.25 2.84
N PHE A 17 18.10 -2.98 4.07
CA PHE A 17 18.44 -1.77 4.84
C PHE A 17 19.25 -2.06 6.12
N GLY A 18 19.50 -3.33 6.44
CA GLY A 18 20.26 -3.77 7.62
C GLY A 18 19.37 -4.32 8.74
N ALA A 19 19.99 -5.04 9.69
CA ALA A 19 19.28 -5.82 10.71
C ALA A 19 18.26 -5.03 11.57
N ASP A 20 18.54 -3.74 11.79
CA ASP A 20 17.69 -2.83 12.57
C ASP A 20 16.56 -2.20 11.77
N ALA A 21 16.38 -2.56 10.49
CA ALA A 21 15.34 -2.01 9.66
C ALA A 21 13.96 -2.54 10.08
N ASP A 22 13.15 -1.64 10.61
CA ASP A 22 11.77 -1.89 11.00
C ASP A 22 10.91 -0.67 10.69
N ILE A 23 9.73 -0.91 10.12
CA ILE A 23 8.72 0.12 9.82
C ILE A 23 7.42 -0.14 10.58
N GLY A 24 7.41 -1.09 11.51
CA GLY A 24 6.22 -1.48 12.25
C GLY A 24 5.13 -2.06 11.34
N PHE A 25 5.49 -2.77 10.27
CA PHE A 25 4.51 -3.34 9.34
C PHE A 25 3.65 -4.39 10.03
N ARG A 26 2.34 -4.20 10.00
CA ARG A 26 1.33 -5.12 10.56
C ARG A 26 0.45 -5.61 9.44
N GLU A 27 0.57 -6.89 9.07
CA GLU A 27 -0.32 -7.55 8.10
C GLU A 27 -1.67 -7.90 8.76
N GLY A 28 -2.52 -6.89 8.97
CA GLY A 28 -3.85 -7.05 9.59
C GLY A 28 -5.00 -7.27 8.60
N GLY A 29 -4.78 -7.04 7.30
CA GLY A 29 -5.81 -7.10 6.27
C GLY A 29 -6.79 -5.91 6.32
N TYR A 30 -7.49 -5.69 5.21
CA TYR A 30 -8.65 -4.81 5.17
C TYR A 30 -9.91 -5.61 4.82
N LEU A 31 -11.03 -5.27 5.47
CA LEU A 31 -12.37 -5.77 5.13
C LEU A 31 -13.16 -4.63 4.50
N ILE A 32 -13.49 -4.74 3.21
CA ILE A 32 -14.35 -3.81 2.49
C ILE A 32 -15.73 -4.43 2.36
N LEU A 33 -16.75 -3.74 2.85
CA LEU A 33 -18.13 -4.22 2.90
C LEU A 33 -18.99 -3.52 1.85
N ALA A 34 -19.94 -4.25 1.28
CA ALA A 34 -20.95 -3.69 0.39
C ALA A 34 -22.34 -4.22 0.72
N GLY A 35 -23.32 -3.32 0.71
CA GLY A 35 -24.74 -3.67 0.57
C GLY A 35 -25.10 -3.92 -0.90
N GLU A 36 -26.39 -4.12 -1.16
CA GLU A 36 -26.90 -4.60 -2.45
C GLU A 36 -26.45 -3.74 -3.64
N ALA A 37 -26.56 -2.41 -3.52
CA ALA A 37 -26.17 -1.48 -4.57
C ALA A 37 -24.65 -1.50 -4.90
N GLY A 38 -23.82 -1.82 -3.91
CA GLY A 38 -22.35 -1.86 -4.07
C GLY A 38 -21.80 -3.22 -4.49
N LEU A 39 -22.62 -4.28 -4.41
CA LEU A 39 -22.21 -5.66 -4.66
C LEU A 39 -21.56 -5.87 -6.05
N PRO A 40 -22.11 -5.32 -7.16
CA PRO A 40 -21.48 -5.48 -8.47
C PRO A 40 -20.06 -4.88 -8.53
N ILE A 41 -19.85 -3.72 -7.89
CA ILE A 41 -18.56 -3.04 -7.85
C ILE A 41 -17.57 -3.83 -6.98
N LEU A 42 -18.01 -4.29 -5.80
CA LEU A 42 -17.16 -5.09 -4.91
C LEU A 42 -16.67 -6.37 -5.60
N LYS A 43 -17.56 -7.04 -6.35
CA LYS A 43 -17.21 -8.24 -7.11
C LYS A 43 -16.19 -7.95 -8.21
N ALA A 44 -16.41 -6.91 -9.02
CA ALA A 44 -15.46 -6.53 -10.08
C ALA A 44 -14.08 -6.15 -9.52
N ASN A 45 -14.04 -5.45 -8.38
CA ASN A 45 -12.79 -5.12 -7.69
C ASN A 45 -12.09 -6.37 -7.16
N HIS A 46 -12.83 -7.30 -6.54
CA HIS A 46 -12.29 -8.56 -6.06
C HIS A 46 -11.67 -9.39 -7.19
N GLU A 47 -12.37 -9.55 -8.31
CA GLU A 47 -11.88 -10.27 -9.49
C GLU A 47 -10.57 -9.64 -10.00
N THR A 48 -10.51 -8.30 -10.05
CA THR A 48 -9.30 -7.57 -10.45
C THR A 48 -8.14 -7.81 -9.47
N GLN A 49 -8.40 -7.75 -8.17
CA GLN A 49 -7.38 -7.97 -7.13
C GLN A 49 -6.83 -9.40 -7.17
N VAL A 50 -7.69 -10.40 -7.35
CA VAL A 50 -7.29 -11.81 -7.50
C VAL A 50 -6.47 -12.01 -8.76
N ALA A 51 -6.89 -11.44 -9.89
CA ALA A 51 -6.12 -11.51 -11.15
C ALA A 51 -4.73 -10.86 -11.03
N GLU A 52 -4.58 -9.88 -10.13
CA GLU A 52 -3.33 -9.20 -9.81
C GLU A 52 -2.51 -9.90 -8.71
N GLY A 53 -2.95 -11.07 -8.25
CA GLY A 53 -2.25 -11.95 -7.31
C GLY A 53 -2.44 -11.61 -5.83
N ALA A 54 -3.47 -10.83 -5.48
CA ALA A 54 -3.81 -10.55 -4.09
C ALA A 54 -4.62 -11.70 -3.47
N ASP A 55 -4.37 -11.99 -2.19
CA ASP A 55 -5.07 -13.02 -1.41
C ASP A 55 -6.29 -12.41 -0.71
N ILE A 56 -7.36 -12.22 -1.49
CA ILE A 56 -8.60 -11.59 -1.03
C ILE A 56 -9.73 -12.62 -1.00
N ALA A 57 -10.34 -12.81 0.17
CA ALA A 57 -11.55 -13.57 0.33
C ALA A 57 -12.76 -12.74 -0.12
N PHE A 58 -13.68 -13.34 -0.87
CA PHE A 58 -15.01 -12.76 -1.08
C PHE A 58 -16.01 -13.58 -0.26
N GLU A 59 -16.66 -12.95 0.71
CA GLU A 59 -17.50 -13.63 1.70
C GLU A 59 -18.88 -12.98 1.78
N ASP A 60 -19.93 -13.80 1.86
CA ASP A 60 -21.29 -13.35 2.12
C ASP A 60 -21.50 -12.95 3.59
N ALA A 61 -22.64 -12.34 3.89
CA ALA A 61 -23.01 -11.94 5.25
C ALA A 61 -22.89 -13.07 6.29
N GLY A 62 -23.29 -14.30 5.95
CA GLY A 62 -23.23 -15.43 6.88
C GLY A 62 -21.80 -15.90 7.15
N GLN A 63 -20.95 -15.89 6.12
CA GLN A 63 -19.52 -16.17 6.25
C GLN A 63 -18.81 -15.10 7.09
N LEU A 64 -19.13 -13.82 6.85
CA LEU A 64 -18.60 -12.70 7.62
C LEU A 64 -19.00 -12.75 9.10
N ALA A 65 -20.26 -13.07 9.42
CA ALA A 65 -20.72 -13.21 10.80
C ALA A 65 -19.96 -14.33 11.55
N ARG A 66 -19.62 -15.43 10.86
CA ARG A 66 -18.82 -16.51 11.45
C ARG A 66 -17.36 -16.10 11.65
N ARG A 67 -16.77 -15.38 10.69
CA ARG A 67 -15.37 -14.96 10.74
C ARG A 67 -15.14 -13.81 11.72
N PHE A 68 -16.09 -12.87 11.78
CA PHE A 68 -16.05 -11.66 12.58
C PHE A 68 -17.30 -11.60 13.47
N PRO A 69 -17.35 -12.36 14.58
CA PRO A 69 -18.54 -12.43 15.44
C PRO A 69 -18.95 -11.10 16.08
N TRP A 70 -18.07 -10.10 16.05
CA TRP A 70 -18.31 -8.74 16.54
C TRP A 70 -18.96 -7.82 15.50
N LEU A 71 -19.04 -8.22 14.22
CA LEU A 71 -19.57 -7.42 13.13
C LEU A 71 -21.09 -7.65 12.98
N SER A 72 -21.88 -6.58 13.01
CA SER A 72 -23.27 -6.65 12.53
C SER A 72 -23.28 -6.78 11.02
N VAL A 73 -24.00 -7.78 10.51
CA VAL A 73 -24.14 -8.04 9.08
C VAL A 73 -25.45 -7.53 8.49
N GLU A 74 -26.22 -6.77 9.27
CA GLU A 74 -27.44 -6.13 8.80
C GLU A 74 -27.14 -5.18 7.64
N GLY A 75 -27.85 -5.33 6.52
CA GLY A 75 -27.65 -4.53 5.31
C GLY A 75 -26.37 -4.85 4.51
N ILE A 76 -25.56 -5.81 4.95
CA ILE A 76 -24.37 -6.27 4.22
C ILE A 76 -24.77 -7.39 3.28
N SER A 77 -24.41 -7.26 2.00
CA SER A 77 -24.57 -8.32 1.01
C SER A 77 -23.32 -9.18 0.89
N ALA A 78 -22.14 -8.55 0.89
CA ALA A 78 -20.85 -9.24 0.86
C ALA A 78 -19.71 -8.36 1.38
N GLY A 79 -18.55 -9.00 1.62
CA GLY A 79 -17.30 -8.34 1.97
C GLY A 79 -16.11 -8.94 1.21
N ALA A 80 -15.15 -8.09 0.86
CA ALA A 80 -13.84 -8.48 0.36
C ALA A 80 -12.82 -8.30 1.48
N TYR A 81 -12.18 -9.39 1.92
CA TYR A 81 -11.25 -9.41 3.05
C TYR A 81 -9.85 -9.83 2.61
N GLY A 82 -8.87 -8.93 2.76
CA GLY A 82 -7.46 -9.25 2.55
C GLY A 82 -6.93 -10.17 3.65
N ARG A 83 -6.60 -11.42 3.27
CA ARG A 83 -6.11 -12.45 4.21
C ARG A 83 -4.62 -12.31 4.51
N SER A 84 -3.86 -11.78 3.55
CA SER A 84 -2.43 -11.57 3.67
C SER A 84 -1.95 -10.44 2.75
N GLY A 85 -0.78 -9.87 3.06
CA GLY A 85 -0.15 -8.85 2.22
C GLY A 85 -0.78 -7.46 2.29
N GLU A 86 -1.77 -7.27 3.16
CA GLU A 86 -2.45 -6.00 3.41
C GLU A 86 -2.32 -5.57 4.88
N GLY A 87 -2.23 -4.27 5.12
CA GLY A 87 -2.11 -3.72 6.46
C GLY A 87 -1.51 -2.33 6.50
N TRP A 88 -0.92 -1.97 7.64
CA TRP A 88 -0.38 -0.63 7.89
C TRP A 88 1.06 -0.68 8.40
N PHE A 89 1.75 0.45 8.25
CA PHE A 89 3.13 0.66 8.67
C PHE A 89 3.37 2.14 8.97
N ASP A 90 4.52 2.45 9.55
CA ASP A 90 4.98 3.82 9.77
C ASP A 90 5.70 4.36 8.52
N ALA A 91 5.07 5.32 7.84
CA ALA A 91 5.62 5.95 6.63
C ALA A 91 6.86 6.81 6.92
N HIS A 92 6.97 7.42 8.10
CA HIS A 92 8.15 8.18 8.49
C HIS A 92 9.34 7.24 8.76
N ALA A 93 9.11 6.11 9.40
CA ALA A 93 10.13 5.08 9.58
C ALA A 93 10.65 4.58 8.22
N LEU A 94 9.75 4.29 7.27
CA LEU A 94 10.13 3.88 5.92
C LEU A 94 10.98 4.96 5.20
N LEU A 95 10.52 6.22 5.21
CA LEU A 95 11.29 7.33 4.63
C LEU A 95 12.67 7.46 5.26
N THR A 96 12.75 7.28 6.58
CA THR A 96 14.01 7.36 7.33
C THR A 96 14.98 6.25 6.92
N LEU A 97 14.49 5.02 6.69
CA LEU A 97 15.31 3.93 6.15
C LEU A 97 15.90 4.26 4.79
N PHE A 98 15.09 4.79 3.87
CA PHE A 98 15.57 5.23 2.57
C PHE A 98 16.63 6.32 2.70
N ARG A 99 16.39 7.37 3.50
CA ARG A 99 17.37 8.44 3.74
C ARG A 99 18.68 7.88 4.31
N LYS A 100 18.59 6.97 5.29
CA LYS A 100 19.75 6.34 5.92
C LYS A 100 20.59 5.57 4.90
N ALA A 101 19.94 4.83 3.99
CA ALA A 101 20.58 4.03 2.95
C ALA A 101 21.26 4.86 1.85
N LEU A 102 20.83 6.10 1.67
CA LEU A 102 21.41 7.02 0.69
C LEU A 102 22.61 7.80 1.23
N ARG A 103 22.89 7.76 2.54
CA ARG A 103 24.03 8.49 3.14
C ARG A 103 25.39 8.08 2.57
N ASP A 104 25.55 6.82 2.21
CA ASP A 104 26.79 6.29 1.64
C ASP A 104 26.80 6.36 0.09
N ARG A 105 25.90 7.16 -0.48
CA ARG A 105 25.77 7.40 -1.93
C ARG A 105 26.13 8.86 -2.23
N LYS A 106 26.58 9.12 -3.45
CA LYS A 106 26.84 10.49 -3.95
C LYS A 106 25.53 11.15 -4.37
N ILE A 107 24.70 11.52 -3.41
CA ILE A 107 23.38 12.13 -3.62
C ILE A 107 23.25 13.35 -2.73
N ASP A 108 22.91 14.49 -3.33
CA ASP A 108 22.64 15.74 -2.61
C ASP A 108 21.17 15.80 -2.17
N PHE A 109 20.95 16.08 -0.88
CA PHE A 109 19.61 16.35 -0.34
C PHE A 109 19.45 17.86 -0.18
N ILE A 110 18.70 18.49 -1.09
CA ILE A 110 18.42 19.92 -1.05
C ILE A 110 17.02 20.14 -0.48
N THR A 111 16.91 20.97 0.55
CA THR A 111 15.63 21.42 1.12
C THR A 111 15.38 22.84 0.67
N ALA A 112 14.59 22.99 -0.38
CA ALA A 112 14.22 24.26 -1.01
C ALA A 112 12.91 24.06 -1.79
N SER A 113 12.19 25.13 -2.07
CA SER A 113 10.99 25.11 -2.91
C SER A 113 11.40 25.10 -4.38
N ALA A 114 10.79 24.23 -5.19
CA ALA A 114 10.92 24.32 -6.63
C ALA A 114 10.14 25.54 -7.14
N THR A 115 10.84 26.52 -7.70
CA THR A 115 10.25 27.79 -8.19
C THR A 115 10.12 27.84 -9.72
N GLY A 116 10.78 26.92 -10.45
CA GLY A 116 10.68 26.85 -11.90
C GLY A 116 11.28 25.57 -12.48
N ILE A 117 10.95 25.29 -13.74
CA ILE A 117 11.50 24.18 -14.52
C ILE A 117 12.00 24.74 -15.86
N SER A 118 13.28 24.56 -16.16
CA SER A 118 13.88 24.97 -17.43
C SER A 118 13.79 23.87 -18.47
N ARG A 119 13.55 24.25 -19.73
CA ARG A 119 13.46 23.32 -20.86
C ARG A 119 14.13 23.85 -22.12
N GLU A 120 14.61 22.93 -22.94
CA GLU A 120 15.05 23.15 -24.31
C GLU A 120 14.12 22.36 -25.24
N GLY A 121 13.22 23.05 -25.95
CA GLY A 121 12.16 22.40 -26.73
C GLY A 121 11.27 21.51 -25.85
N ASN A 122 11.27 20.20 -26.13
CA ASN A 122 10.52 19.18 -25.38
C ASN A 122 11.34 18.46 -24.29
N ARG A 123 12.55 18.93 -23.98
CA ARG A 123 13.44 18.33 -22.98
C ARG A 123 13.57 19.22 -21.75
N VAL A 124 13.26 18.70 -20.56
CA VAL A 124 13.56 19.36 -19.28
C VAL A 124 15.07 19.29 -19.00
N THR A 125 15.66 20.40 -18.57
CA THR A 125 17.11 20.53 -18.35
C THR A 125 17.50 20.94 -16.94
N ALA A 126 16.64 21.65 -16.19
CA ALA A 126 16.92 22.07 -14.82
C ALA A 126 15.64 22.35 -14.00
N VAL A 127 15.80 22.42 -12.68
CA VAL A 127 14.81 22.93 -11.73
C VAL A 127 15.44 24.11 -11.00
N SER A 128 14.74 25.24 -10.94
CA SER A 128 15.13 26.40 -10.14
C SER A 128 14.59 26.25 -8.72
N LEU A 129 15.40 26.63 -7.73
CA LEU A 129 15.09 26.59 -6.31
C LEU A 129 15.06 28.01 -5.73
N ASP A 130 14.40 28.21 -4.58
CA ASP A 130 14.42 29.47 -3.81
C ASP A 130 15.70 29.66 -2.98
#